data_AF-A0A355FLA4-F1
#
_entry.id   AF-A0A355FLA4-F1
#
_cell.length_a   1.000
_cell.length_b   1.000
_cell.length_c   1.000
_cell.angle_alpha   90.00
_cell.angle_beta   90.00
_cell.angle_gamma   90.00
#
_symmetry.space_group_name_H-M   'P 1'
#
loop_
_entity.id
_entity.type
_entity.pdbx_description
1 polymer ?
#
loop_
_entity_poly.entity_id
_entity_poly.type
_entity_poly.pdbx_seq_one_letter_code
_entity_poly.pdbx_strand_id
1 'polypeptide(L)'
;RAIKETNRRRAKQLHYNQEHNITPESVHKAVRDLITLQQVAEEKVAYSAKQEKMTRAELEETINQLEEEMLAAAGKLEFETAAKLRDELREWRKLLEE
;
A
#
# COMPACT_ATOMS: atom_id res chain seq x y z
N ARG A 1 25.24 9.45 21.58
CA ARG A 1 24.43 10.30 22.50
C ARG A 1 22.93 9.95 22.44
N ALA A 2 22.35 9.73 21.25
CA ALA A 2 20.92 9.40 21.09
C ALA A 2 20.45 8.14 21.83
N ILE A 3 21.19 7.03 21.71
CA ILE A 3 20.82 5.74 22.34
C ILE A 3 20.68 5.85 23.87
N LYS A 4 21.54 6.65 24.53
CA LYS A 4 21.46 6.87 25.98
C LYS A 4 20.16 7.57 26.37
N GLU A 5 19.72 8.56 25.59
CA GLU A 5 18.46 9.27 25.82
C GLU A 5 17.25 8.37 25.54
N THR A 6 17.31 7.54 24.49
CA THR A 6 16.28 6.53 24.19
C THR A 6 16.11 5.57 25.37
N ASN A 7 17.22 5.04 25.91
CA ASN A 7 17.19 4.13 27.05
C ASN A 7 16.65 4.81 28.32
N ARG A 8 17.04 6.09 28.56
CA ARG A 8 16.51 6.88 29.68
C ARG A 8 14.99 7.05 29.60
N ARG A 9 14.44 7.35 28.42
CA ARG A 9 12.99 7.50 28.21
C ARG A 9 12.26 6.17 28.36
N ARG A 10 12.80 5.10 27.78
CA ARG A 10 12.20 3.75 27.86
C ARG A 10 12.09 3.26 29.30
N ALA A 11 13.11 3.48 30.12
CA ALA A 11 13.08 3.11 31.54
C ALA A 11 11.93 3.81 32.30
N LYS A 12 11.71 5.10 32.05
CA LYS A 12 10.58 5.85 32.63
C LYS A 12 9.23 5.33 32.17
N GLN A 13 9.09 5.02 30.88
CA GLN A 13 7.86 4.49 30.30
C GLN A 13 7.51 3.12 30.90
N LEU A 14 8.49 2.24 31.07
CA LEU A 14 8.28 0.92 31.68
C LEU A 14 7.83 1.03 33.14
N HIS A 15 8.48 1.89 33.93
CA HIS A 15 8.11 2.12 35.32
C HIS A 15 6.67 2.63 35.44
N TYR A 16 6.32 3.65 34.65
CA TYR A 16 4.97 4.20 34.61
C TYR A 16 3.94 3.12 34.22
N ASN A 17 4.24 2.34 33.18
CA ASN A 17 3.36 1.27 32.75
C ASN A 17 3.15 0.19 33.83
N GLN A 18 4.20 -0.15 34.58
CA GLN A 18 4.12 -1.10 35.70
C GLN A 18 3.28 -0.55 36.86
N GLU A 19 3.51 0.70 37.27
CA GLU A 19 2.75 1.36 38.34
C GLU A 19 1.26 1.52 38.02
N HIS A 20 0.93 1.68 36.73
CA HIS A 20 -0.43 1.93 36.27
C HIS A 20 -1.10 0.72 35.59
N ASN A 21 -0.47 -0.46 35.64
CA ASN A 21 -0.97 -1.69 35.00
C ASN A 21 -1.29 -1.52 33.49
N ILE A 22 -0.50 -0.72 32.77
CA ILE A 22 -0.67 -0.44 31.34
C ILE A 22 0.09 -1.48 30.52
N THR A 23 -0.63 -2.21 29.67
CA THR A 23 -0.03 -3.08 28.64
C THR A 23 0.24 -2.25 27.37
N PRO A 24 1.49 -2.18 26.87
CA PRO A 24 1.76 -1.50 25.61
C PRO A 24 1.12 -2.22 24.43
N GLU A 25 0.28 -1.52 23.66
CA GLU A 25 -0.35 -2.03 22.45
C GLU A 25 -0.07 -1.13 21.25
N SER A 26 -0.18 -1.69 20.04
CA SER A 26 -0.02 -0.92 18.80
C SER A 26 -1.27 -0.09 18.53
N VAL A 27 -1.09 1.15 18.05
CA VAL A 27 -2.22 2.00 17.68
C VAL A 27 -2.79 1.51 16.34
N HIS A 28 -3.99 0.94 16.36
CA HIS A 28 -4.75 0.59 15.16
C HIS A 28 -5.70 1.73 14.81
N LYS A 29 -5.49 2.41 13.68
CA LYS A 29 -6.44 3.40 13.15
C LYS A 29 -7.40 2.70 12.19
N ALA A 30 -8.70 2.94 12.36
CA ALA A 30 -9.71 2.45 11.43
C ALA A 30 -9.50 3.11 10.06
N VAL A 31 -9.26 2.30 9.03
CA VAL A 31 -9.34 2.73 7.64
C VAL A 31 -10.83 2.95 7.33
N ARG A 32 -11.20 4.14 6.85
CA ARG A 32 -12.58 4.39 6.41
C ARG A 32 -12.74 3.73 5.04
N ASP A 33 -13.71 2.82 4.93
CA ASP A 33 -14.13 2.26 3.64
C ASP A 33 -14.74 3.40 2.81
N LEU A 34 -14.01 3.86 1.80
CA LEU A 34 -14.53 4.78 0.82
C LEU A 34 -15.31 3.99 -0.23
N ILE A 35 -16.53 4.47 -0.48
CA ILE A 35 -17.59 3.87 -1.29
C ILE A 35 -17.18 3.84 -2.77
N THR A 36 -17.01 2.65 -3.38
CA THR A 36 -17.03 2.45 -4.85
C THR A 36 -17.29 0.98 -5.23
N LEU A 37 -18.40 0.37 -4.77
CA LEU A 37 -18.71 -1.02 -5.15
C LEU A 37 -19.24 -1.18 -6.60
N GLN A 38 -19.78 -0.11 -7.20
CA GLN A 38 -20.49 -0.23 -8.48
C GLN A 38 -19.60 -0.04 -9.72
N GLN A 39 -18.58 0.83 -9.66
CA GLN A 39 -17.63 1.02 -10.77
C GLN A 39 -16.69 -0.18 -10.97
N VAL A 40 -16.31 -0.84 -9.87
CA VAL A 40 -15.41 -2.01 -9.87
C VAL A 40 -16.02 -3.22 -10.61
N ALA A 41 -17.36 -3.34 -10.65
CA ALA A 41 -18.02 -4.45 -11.32
C ALA A 41 -17.96 -4.33 -12.86
N GLU A 42 -18.09 -3.13 -13.41
CA GLU A 42 -18.04 -2.88 -14.85
C GLU A 42 -16.60 -2.97 -15.40
N GLU A 43 -15.61 -2.47 -14.65
CA GLU A 43 -14.19 -2.57 -15.04
C GLU A 43 -13.69 -4.02 -15.06
N LYS A 44 -14.09 -4.85 -14.08
CA LYS A 44 -13.68 -6.27 -14.01
C LYS A 44 -14.04 -7.07 -15.27
N VAL A 45 -15.18 -6.78 -15.89
CA VAL A 45 -15.65 -7.49 -17.10
C VAL A 45 -14.87 -7.07 -18.34
N ALA A 46 -14.49 -5.80 -18.45
CA ALA A 46 -13.66 -5.32 -19.56
C ALA A 46 -12.20 -5.82 -19.46
N TYR A 47 -11.69 -5.98 -18.24
CA TYR A 47 -10.31 -6.40 -17.99
C TYR A 47 -10.08 -7.91 -18.22
N SER A 48 -11.04 -8.77 -17.85
CA SER A 48 -10.91 -10.23 -18.04
C SER A 48 -10.70 -10.65 -19.49
N ALA A 49 -11.33 -9.95 -20.44
CA ALA A 49 -11.17 -10.19 -21.87
C ALA A 49 -9.76 -9.84 -22.41
N LYS A 50 -9.01 -8.97 -21.72
CA LYS A 50 -7.63 -8.57 -22.07
C LYS A 50 -6.59 -9.50 -21.43
N GLN A 51 -6.94 -10.13 -20.31
CA GLN A 51 -6.08 -10.98 -19.46
C GLN A 51 -5.80 -12.37 -20.05
N GLU A 52 -6.71 -12.99 -20.80
CA GLU A 52 -6.52 -14.36 -21.34
C GLU A 52 -5.35 -14.51 -22.34
N LYS A 53 -4.66 -13.43 -22.72
CA LYS A 53 -3.66 -13.43 -23.80
C LYS A 53 -2.21 -13.16 -23.38
N MET A 54 -1.94 -12.79 -22.14
CA MET A 54 -0.59 -12.42 -21.69
C MET A 54 0.07 -13.54 -20.90
N THR A 55 1.34 -13.78 -21.18
CA THR A 55 2.18 -14.70 -20.40
C THR A 55 2.65 -14.05 -19.10
N ARG A 56 3.04 -14.87 -18.11
CA ARG A 56 3.55 -14.40 -16.82
C ARG A 56 4.73 -13.42 -16.93
N ALA A 57 5.60 -13.65 -17.92
CA ALA A 57 6.76 -12.80 -18.17
C ALA A 57 6.35 -11.41 -18.71
N GLU A 58 5.37 -11.36 -19.61
CA GLU A 58 4.85 -10.10 -20.16
C GLU A 58 4.09 -9.30 -19.08
N LEU A 59 3.43 -9.99 -18.14
CA LEU A 59 2.81 -9.37 -16.97
C LEU A 59 3.83 -8.69 -16.05
N GLU A 60 4.93 -9.38 -15.72
CA GLU A 60 6.01 -8.81 -14.90
C GLU A 60 6.66 -7.60 -15.57
N GLU A 61 6.88 -7.65 -16.89
CA GLU A 61 7.40 -6.52 -17.65
C GLU A 61 6.45 -5.31 -17.60
N THR A 62 5.15 -5.55 -17.79
CA THR A 62 4.12 -4.50 -17.73
C THR A 62 4.03 -3.86 -16.34
N ILE A 63 4.14 -4.68 -15.27
CA ILE A 63 4.17 -4.17 -13.89
C ILE A 63 5.37 -3.25 -13.67
N ASN A 64 6.56 -3.65 -14.14
CA ASN A 64 7.77 -2.86 -13.98
C ASN A 64 7.67 -1.51 -14.72
N GLN A 65 7.13 -1.51 -15.94
CA GLN A 65 6.92 -0.29 -16.71
C GLN A 65 5.95 0.66 -16.01
N LEU A 66 4.81 0.15 -15.53
CA LEU A 66 3.83 0.97 -14.77
C LEU A 66 4.41 1.50 -13.47
N GLU A 67 5.29 0.75 -12.79
CA GLU A 67 5.96 1.20 -11.57
C GLU A 67 6.89 2.38 -11.83
N GLU A 68 7.68 2.31 -12.91
CA GLU A 68 8.55 3.42 -13.34
C GLU A 68 7.75 4.66 -13.70
N GLU A 69 6.66 4.51 -14.47
CA GLU A 69 5.77 5.61 -14.83
C GLU A 69 5.10 6.26 -13.62
N MET A 70 4.65 5.45 -12.65
CA MET A 70 4.06 5.93 -11.40
C MET A 70 5.08 6.75 -10.59
N LEU A 71 6.30 6.25 -10.47
CA LEU A 71 7.38 6.95 -9.75
C LEU A 71 7.77 8.25 -10.46
N ALA A 72 7.81 8.25 -11.79
CA ALA A 72 8.07 9.45 -12.58
C ALA A 72 6.96 10.51 -12.41
N ALA A 73 5.70 10.10 -12.44
CA ALA A 73 4.55 10.98 -12.17
C ALA A 73 4.58 11.56 -10.76
N ALA A 74 4.90 10.74 -9.75
CA ALA A 74 5.07 11.18 -8.37
C ALA A 74 6.23 12.20 -8.23
N GLY A 75 7.34 11.97 -8.93
CA GLY A 75 8.47 12.90 -8.98
C GLY A 75 8.14 14.25 -9.62
N LYS A 76 7.19 14.26 -10.57
CA LYS A 76 6.64 15.47 -11.21
C LYS A 76 5.51 16.13 -10.41
N LEU A 77 5.16 15.61 -9.23
CA LEU A 77 4.05 16.07 -8.38
C LEU A 77 2.65 15.88 -9.01
N GLU A 78 2.53 15.00 -10.01
CA GLU A 78 1.25 14.64 -10.61
C GLU A 78 0.60 13.49 -9.83
N PHE A 79 0.01 13.82 -8.67
CA PHE A 79 -0.50 12.79 -7.76
C PHE A 79 -1.74 12.08 -8.27
N GLU A 80 -2.56 12.71 -9.11
CA GLU A 80 -3.75 12.08 -9.70
C GLU A 80 -3.36 10.99 -10.71
N THR A 81 -2.35 11.23 -11.54
CA THR A 81 -1.86 10.25 -12.51
C THR A 81 -1.12 9.12 -11.79
N ALA A 82 -0.28 9.43 -10.80
CA ALA A 82 0.36 8.43 -9.96
C ALA A 82 -0.66 7.56 -9.19
N ALA A 83 -1.78 8.14 -8.74
CA ALA A 83 -2.84 7.38 -8.07
C ALA A 83 -3.52 6.39 -9.02
N LYS A 84 -3.82 6.79 -10.27
CA LYS A 84 -4.39 5.89 -11.29
C LYS A 84 -3.44 4.74 -11.61
N LEU A 85 -2.16 5.05 -11.86
CA LEU A 85 -1.13 4.04 -12.15
C LEU A 85 -0.93 3.07 -10.98
N ARG A 86 -0.99 3.55 -9.74
CA ARG A 86 -0.95 2.70 -8.53
C ARG A 86 -2.13 1.71 -8.50
N ASP A 87 -3.33 2.19 -8.82
CA ASP A 87 -4.53 1.37 -8.77
C ASP A 87 -4.50 0.31 -9.88
N GLU A 88 -4.05 0.66 -11.10
CA GLU A 88 -3.79 -0.31 -12.17
C GLU A 88 -2.73 -1.34 -11.76
N LEU A 89 -1.61 -0.90 -11.19
CA LEU A 89 -0.51 -1.76 -10.75
C LEU A 89 -0.94 -2.76 -9.66
N ARG A 90 -1.86 -2.37 -8.77
CA ARG A 90 -2.46 -3.28 -7.79
C ARG A 90 -3.23 -4.42 -8.45
N GLU A 91 -4.02 -4.12 -9.47
CA GLU A 91 -4.76 -5.13 -10.21
C GLU A 91 -3.82 -6.07 -10.97
N TRP A 92 -2.78 -5.53 -11.62
CA TRP A 92 -1.76 -6.35 -12.28
C TRP A 92 -1.01 -7.27 -11.32
N ARG A 93 -0.64 -6.79 -10.12
CA ARG A 93 0.02 -7.61 -9.11
C ARG A 93 -0.90 -8.70 -8.56
N LYS A 94 -2.19 -8.41 -8.38
CA LYS A 94 -3.16 -9.41 -7.96
C LYS A 94 -3.28 -10.57 -8.96
N LEU A 95 -3.25 -10.26 -10.26
CA LEU A 95 -3.29 -11.25 -11.34
C LEU A 95 -2.02 -12.10 -11.44
N LEU A 96 -0.87 -11.59 -10.97
CA LEU A 96 0.37 -12.37 -10.90
C LEU A 96 0.36 -13.38 -9.73
N GLU A 97 -0.41 -13.09 -8.68
CA GLU A 97 -0.57 -13.94 -7.50
C GLU A 97 -1.67 -15.00 -7.63
N GLU A 98 -2.63 -14.80 -8.55
CA GLU A 98 -3.68 -15.76 -8.95
C GLU A 98 -3.17 -16.83 -9.94
#